data_AF-A0A3N4DNQ6-F1
#
_entry.id   AF-A0A3N4DNQ6-F1
#
_cell.length_a   1.000
_cell.length_b   1.000
_cell.length_c   1.000
_cell.angle_alpha   90.00
_cell.angle_beta   90.00
_cell.angle_gamma   90.00
#
_symmetry.space_group_name_H-M   'P 1'
#
loop_
_entity.id
_entity.type
_entity.pdbx_description
1 polymer ?
#
loop_
_entity_poly.entity_id
_entity_poly.type
_entity_poly.pdbx_seq_one_letter_code
_entity_poly.pdbx_strand_id
1 'polypeptide(L)'
;MRAVLCSLLVVSVVCLSGCAATQNNFASKVKAEGEQHLDLSQQWEQGQKDVKNGSSLLVDGRNLIGKGNTKIREGEKLIIVAKEAAQQHRVAFQLMASTLNGAQNGARALVLVERLDDIADLWEDADDMYADGKELIEDGNTNLAEGQSSIEQGQNMLTNGRTRMQQAESQYQQRTGQGLVEQMHLEEQPRQF
;
A
#
# COMPACT_ATOMS: atom_id res chain seq x y z
N MET A 1 28.73 -70.24 -59.28
CA MET A 1 30.11 -70.04 -58.76
C MET A 1 30.04 -69.96 -57.24
N ARG A 2 30.66 -70.95 -56.57
CA ARG A 2 31.20 -71.00 -55.18
C ARG A 2 30.31 -70.46 -54.04
N ALA A 3 29.65 -71.34 -53.28
CA ALA A 3 30.14 -72.04 -52.07
C ALA A 3 29.87 -71.20 -50.80
N VAL A 4 28.90 -71.54 -49.93
CA VAL A 4 28.88 -72.64 -48.94
C VAL A 4 29.65 -72.29 -47.65
N LEU A 5 28.87 -72.22 -46.56
CA LEU A 5 29.16 -72.55 -45.15
C LEU A 5 30.37 -71.91 -44.41
N CYS A 6 30.08 -71.34 -43.23
CA CYS A 6 30.51 -71.82 -41.89
C CYS A 6 30.25 -70.72 -40.84
N SER A 7 29.29 -70.90 -39.92
CA SER A 7 29.54 -71.40 -38.54
C SER A 7 30.03 -70.28 -37.61
N LEU A 8 29.60 -70.07 -36.37
CA LEU A 8 28.63 -70.61 -35.41
C LEU A 8 28.87 -69.78 -34.11
N LEU A 9 27.93 -69.80 -33.14
CA LEU A 9 28.10 -69.42 -31.71
C LEU A 9 28.18 -67.90 -31.41
N VAL A 10 27.40 -67.26 -30.51
CA VAL A 10 26.88 -67.60 -29.16
C VAL A 10 25.65 -66.68 -28.89
N VAL A 11 24.41 -67.19 -28.75
CA VAL A 11 23.63 -67.47 -27.52
C VAL A 11 23.62 -66.38 -26.42
N SER A 12 22.40 -65.97 -26.02
CA SER A 12 21.99 -65.31 -24.75
C SER A 12 22.42 -63.83 -24.58
N VAL A 13 21.56 -62.88 -24.16
CA VAL A 13 20.90 -62.81 -22.85
C VAL A 13 19.76 -61.77 -22.89
N VAL A 14 18.56 -62.22 -22.52
CA VAL A 14 17.53 -61.60 -21.64
C VAL A 14 17.01 -60.18 -21.93
N CYS A 15 15.70 -60.13 -22.17
CA CYS A 15 14.80 -58.99 -21.99
C CYS A 15 14.88 -58.43 -20.56
N LEU A 16 15.18 -57.14 -20.39
CA LEU A 16 14.66 -56.38 -19.26
C LEU A 16 14.32 -54.96 -19.74
N SER A 17 13.03 -54.79 -20.04
CA SER A 17 12.32 -53.53 -19.96
C SER A 17 12.60 -52.85 -18.62
N GLY A 18 13.43 -51.81 -18.64
CA GLY A 18 13.62 -50.91 -17.52
C GLY A 18 12.35 -50.08 -17.31
N CYS A 19 11.39 -50.64 -16.59
CA CYS A 19 10.42 -49.86 -15.85
C CYS A 19 11.20 -49.04 -14.82
N ALA A 20 11.57 -47.81 -15.15
CA ALA A 20 11.89 -46.79 -14.17
C ALA A 20 10.59 -46.39 -13.46
N ALA A 21 10.02 -47.32 -12.70
CA ALA A 21 9.01 -46.99 -11.71
C ALA A 21 9.74 -46.19 -10.63
N THR A 22 9.40 -44.91 -10.51
CA THR A 22 9.77 -44.10 -9.36
C THR A 22 9.42 -44.89 -8.09
N GLN A 23 10.42 -45.42 -7.40
CA GLN A 23 10.21 -46.12 -6.14
C GLN A 23 9.75 -45.10 -5.11
N ASN A 24 8.43 -45.00 -4.93
CA ASN A 24 7.77 -44.35 -3.80
C ASN A 24 8.15 -45.12 -2.52
N ASN A 25 9.31 -44.82 -1.94
CA ASN A 25 9.71 -45.34 -0.63
C ASN A 25 9.20 -44.41 0.48
N PHE A 26 8.99 -44.94 1.68
CA PHE A 26 8.45 -44.18 2.82
C PHE A 26 9.20 -42.87 3.08
N ALA A 27 10.55 -42.87 2.97
CA ALA A 27 11.36 -41.67 3.14
C ALA A 27 11.06 -40.56 2.12
N SER A 28 10.85 -40.91 0.85
CA SER A 28 10.45 -39.94 -0.19
C SER A 28 9.06 -39.34 0.06
N LYS A 29 8.11 -40.15 0.56
CA LYS A 29 6.77 -39.68 0.95
C LYS A 29 6.83 -38.72 2.14
N VAL A 30 7.52 -39.09 3.23
CA VAL A 30 7.69 -38.23 4.41
C VAL A 30 8.39 -36.92 4.06
N LYS A 31 9.42 -36.95 3.20
CA LYS A 31 10.09 -35.74 2.74
C LYS A 31 9.15 -34.82 1.96
N ALA A 32 8.39 -35.37 1.00
CA ALA A 32 7.45 -34.59 0.19
C ALA A 32 6.32 -33.99 1.05
N GLU A 33 5.77 -34.75 1.99
CA GLU A 33 4.77 -34.24 2.94
C GLU A 33 5.35 -33.13 3.82
N GLY A 34 6.58 -33.30 4.32
CA GLY A 34 7.28 -32.29 5.13
C GLY A 34 7.55 -30.98 4.37
N GLU A 35 8.07 -31.07 3.14
CA GLU A 35 8.28 -29.89 2.27
C GLU A 35 6.96 -29.17 1.97
N GLN A 36 5.89 -29.91 1.74
CA GLN A 36 4.56 -29.35 1.48
C GLN A 36 3.89 -28.74 2.72
N HIS A 37 4.15 -29.25 3.92
CA HIS A 37 3.70 -28.63 5.17
C HIS A 37 4.44 -27.31 5.46
N LEU A 38 5.74 -27.26 5.14
CA LEU A 38 6.54 -26.04 5.22
C LEU A 38 6.03 -24.96 4.24
N ASP A 39 5.63 -25.34 3.03
CA ASP A 39 5.05 -24.40 2.06
C ASP A 39 3.72 -23.81 2.57
N LEU A 40 2.82 -24.63 3.13
CA LEU A 40 1.55 -24.14 3.69
C LEU A 40 1.77 -23.19 4.88
N SER A 41 2.70 -23.51 5.78
CA SER A 41 2.99 -22.64 6.93
C SER A 41 3.61 -21.31 6.50
N GLN A 42 4.49 -21.32 5.50
CA GLN A 42 5.06 -20.11 4.90
C GLN A 42 4.00 -19.25 4.22
N GLN A 43 3.07 -19.85 3.47
CA GLN A 43 1.95 -19.12 2.87
C GLN A 43 1.07 -18.46 3.93
N TRP A 44 0.76 -19.19 5.01
CA TRP A 44 -0.01 -18.64 6.13
C TRP A 44 0.72 -17.49 6.83
N GLU A 45 2.01 -17.66 7.12
CA GLU A 45 2.83 -16.62 7.76
C GLU A 45 2.93 -15.35 6.90
N GLN A 46 3.17 -15.51 5.60
CA GLN A 46 3.18 -14.38 4.68
C GLN A 46 1.81 -13.67 4.63
N GLY A 47 0.71 -14.43 4.66
CA GLY A 47 -0.63 -13.86 4.70
C GLY A 47 -0.90 -13.06 5.98
N GLN A 48 -0.43 -13.53 7.14
CA GLN A 48 -0.49 -12.77 8.39
C GLN A 48 0.33 -11.48 8.31
N LYS A 49 1.53 -11.55 7.72
CA LYS A 49 2.38 -10.38 7.51
C LYS A 49 1.71 -9.34 6.61
N ASP A 50 1.08 -9.79 5.53
CA ASP A 50 0.32 -8.93 4.62
C ASP A 50 -0.86 -8.27 5.36
N VAL A 51 -1.59 -9.03 6.19
CA VAL A 51 -2.69 -8.47 7.00
C VAL A 51 -2.21 -7.44 8.01
N LYS A 52 -1.08 -7.71 8.69
CA LYS A 52 -0.48 -6.78 9.64
C LYS A 52 -0.03 -5.49 8.96
N ASN A 53 0.72 -5.61 7.86
CA ASN A 53 1.21 -4.46 7.10
C ASN A 53 0.04 -3.65 6.51
N GLY A 54 -0.96 -4.34 5.94
CA GLY A 54 -2.15 -3.70 5.41
C GLY A 54 -2.90 -2.91 6.48
N SER A 55 -3.05 -3.49 7.69
CA SER A 55 -3.67 -2.79 8.83
C SER A 55 -2.89 -1.53 9.25
N SER A 56 -1.56 -1.59 9.23
CA SER A 56 -0.72 -0.40 9.49
C SER A 56 -0.97 0.70 8.47
N LEU A 57 -0.96 0.35 7.18
CA LEU A 57 -1.23 1.32 6.11
C LEU A 57 -2.62 1.96 6.21
N LEU A 58 -3.63 1.23 6.69
CA LEU A 58 -4.95 1.82 6.96
C LEU A 58 -4.91 2.85 8.09
N VAL A 59 -4.13 2.60 9.14
CA VAL A 59 -3.97 3.54 10.26
C VAL A 59 -3.19 4.77 9.79
N ASP A 60 -2.07 4.56 9.10
CA ASP A 60 -1.23 5.64 8.58
C ASP A 60 -2.00 6.50 7.58
N GLY A 61 -2.75 5.89 6.67
CA GLY A 61 -3.58 6.61 5.71
C GLY A 61 -4.68 7.44 6.36
N ARG A 62 -5.33 6.93 7.42
CA ARG A 62 -6.31 7.72 8.20
C ARG A 62 -5.65 8.88 8.95
N ASN A 63 -4.45 8.67 9.47
CA ASN A 63 -3.69 9.73 10.15
C ASN A 63 -3.31 10.84 9.16
N LEU A 64 -2.86 10.49 7.96
CA LEU A 64 -2.56 11.45 6.89
C LEU A 64 -3.81 12.23 6.48
N ILE A 65 -4.95 11.56 6.30
CA ILE A 65 -6.23 12.24 6.02
C ILE A 65 -6.61 13.20 7.14
N GLY A 66 -6.43 12.80 8.40
CA GLY A 66 -6.67 13.65 9.57
C GLY A 66 -5.80 14.91 9.57
N LYS A 67 -4.49 14.75 9.32
CA LYS A 67 -3.55 15.87 9.19
C LYS A 67 -3.92 16.79 8.02
N GLY A 68 -4.24 16.22 6.86
CA GLY A 68 -4.63 16.96 5.67
C GLY A 68 -5.85 17.84 5.91
N ASN A 69 -6.90 17.28 6.51
CA ASN A 69 -8.10 18.03 6.86
C ASN A 69 -7.84 19.18 7.87
N THR A 70 -6.91 18.98 8.80
CA THR A 70 -6.52 20.04 9.75
C THR A 70 -5.80 21.17 9.03
N LYS A 71 -4.82 20.86 8.18
CA LYS A 71 -4.10 21.87 7.39
C LYS A 71 -5.03 22.67 6.46
N ILE A 72 -5.94 21.99 5.76
CA ILE A 72 -6.92 22.66 4.90
C ILE A 72 -7.77 23.65 5.71
N ARG A 73 -8.28 23.22 6.87
CA ARG A 73 -9.08 24.10 7.75
C ARG A 73 -8.28 25.30 8.26
N GLU A 74 -7.01 25.11 8.61
CA GLU A 74 -6.13 26.19 9.04
C GLU A 74 -5.85 27.17 7.90
N GLY A 75 -5.54 26.66 6.70
CA GLY A 75 -5.33 27.48 5.52
C GLY A 75 -6.58 28.26 5.09
N GLU A 76 -7.76 27.64 5.13
CA GLU A 76 -9.03 28.32 4.88
C GLU A 76 -9.29 29.47 5.86
N LYS A 77 -8.99 29.27 7.15
CA LYS A 77 -9.09 30.34 8.15
C LYS A 77 -8.13 31.49 7.86
N LEU A 78 -6.87 31.18 7.53
CA LEU A 78 -5.88 32.20 7.18
C LEU A 78 -6.31 33.01 5.96
N ILE A 79 -6.83 32.35 4.93
CA ILE A 79 -7.36 33.02 3.74
C ILE A 79 -8.51 33.96 4.08
N ILE A 80 -9.40 33.58 5.01
CA ILE A 80 -10.50 34.44 5.46
C ILE A 80 -9.94 35.68 6.16
N VAL A 81 -9.04 35.49 7.13
CA VAL A 81 -8.42 36.60 7.88
C VAL A 81 -7.65 37.53 6.96
N ALA A 82 -6.86 36.98 6.03
CA ALA A 82 -6.11 37.73 5.03
C ALA A 82 -7.03 38.60 4.15
N LYS A 83 -8.14 38.03 3.67
CA LYS A 83 -9.13 38.77 2.86
C LYS A 83 -9.79 39.89 3.63
N GLU A 84 -10.15 39.65 4.89
CA GLU A 84 -10.72 40.66 5.77
C GLU A 84 -9.73 41.80 6.02
N ALA A 85 -8.47 41.48 6.33
CA ALA A 85 -7.39 42.45 6.51
C ALA A 85 -7.18 43.29 5.25
N ALA A 86 -6.97 42.64 4.10
CA ALA A 86 -6.79 43.33 2.82
C ALA A 86 -7.95 44.29 2.48
N GLN A 87 -9.19 43.88 2.76
CA GLN A 87 -10.36 44.73 2.58
C GLN A 87 -10.36 45.94 3.53
N GLN A 88 -10.04 45.74 4.80
CA GLN A 88 -9.95 46.83 5.79
C GLN A 88 -8.89 47.86 5.38
N HIS A 89 -7.70 47.38 5.02
CA HIS A 89 -6.60 48.23 4.58
C HIS A 89 -6.94 48.98 3.28
N ARG A 90 -7.69 48.36 2.36
CA ARG A 90 -8.21 49.05 1.15
C ARG A 90 -9.14 50.21 1.49
N VAL A 91 -10.01 50.04 2.47
CA VAL A 91 -10.89 51.14 2.93
C VAL A 91 -10.06 52.23 3.60
N ALA A 92 -9.07 51.87 4.43
CA ALA A 92 -8.17 52.82 5.07
C ALA A 92 -7.37 53.66 4.05
N PHE A 93 -6.83 53.00 3.03
CA PHE A 93 -6.15 53.64 1.91
C PHE A 93 -7.07 54.62 1.18
N GLN A 94 -8.28 54.19 0.80
CA GLN A 94 -9.24 55.05 0.11
C GLN A 94 -9.62 56.28 0.93
N LEU A 95 -9.82 56.11 2.24
CA LEU A 95 -10.08 57.21 3.17
C LEU A 95 -8.89 58.18 3.18
N MET A 96 -7.65 57.70 3.32
CA MET A 96 -6.46 58.55 3.30
C MET A 96 -6.25 59.26 1.97
N ALA A 97 -6.40 58.56 0.85
CA ALA A 97 -6.29 59.13 -0.49
C ALA A 97 -7.27 60.29 -0.69
N SER A 98 -8.49 60.19 -0.13
CA SER A 98 -9.47 61.29 -0.17
C SER A 98 -9.03 62.51 0.65
N THR A 99 -8.32 62.32 1.76
CA THR A 99 -7.80 63.40 2.61
C THR A 99 -6.55 64.09 2.05
N LEU A 100 -5.77 63.40 1.21
CA LEU A 100 -4.56 63.93 0.57
C LEU A 100 -4.83 65.12 -0.35
N ASN A 101 -6.00 65.17 -1.00
CA ASN A 101 -6.44 66.31 -1.80
C ASN A 101 -6.59 67.62 -0.98
N GLY A 102 -6.59 67.55 0.36
CA GLY A 102 -6.66 68.70 1.26
C GLY A 102 -5.36 69.03 2.00
N ALA A 103 -4.23 68.36 1.70
CA ALA A 103 -2.96 68.58 2.39
C ALA A 103 -2.29 69.91 1.95
N GLN A 104 -2.58 70.99 2.68
CA GLN A 104 -2.15 72.36 2.33
C GLN A 104 -0.70 72.71 2.73
N ASN A 105 0.09 71.80 3.32
CA ASN A 105 1.51 72.05 3.63
C ASN A 105 2.35 70.76 3.75
N GLY A 106 3.67 70.90 3.60
CA GLY A 106 4.62 69.78 3.56
C GLY A 106 4.71 68.95 4.85
N ALA A 107 4.51 69.55 6.02
CA ALA A 107 4.50 68.80 7.29
C ALA A 107 3.32 67.81 7.37
N ARG A 108 2.13 68.21 6.90
CA ARG A 108 0.99 67.29 6.79
C ARG A 108 1.18 66.23 5.70
N ALA A 109 1.86 66.57 4.61
CA ALA A 109 2.17 65.62 3.56
C ALA A 109 3.07 64.48 4.06
N LEU A 110 4.09 64.78 4.89
CA LEU A 110 4.97 63.77 5.48
C LEU A 110 4.20 62.76 6.35
N VAL A 111 3.34 63.24 7.26
CA VAL A 111 2.52 62.37 8.13
C VAL A 111 1.57 61.48 7.32
N LEU A 112 1.06 61.98 6.19
CA LEU A 112 0.20 61.19 5.31
C LEU A 112 1.00 60.12 4.56
N VAL A 113 2.23 60.43 4.12
CA VAL A 113 3.11 59.45 3.47
C VAL A 113 3.48 58.33 4.44
N GLU A 114 3.88 58.65 5.67
CA GLU A 114 4.18 57.64 6.71
C GLU A 114 3.02 56.67 6.93
N ARG A 115 1.79 57.20 7.03
CA ARG A 115 0.60 56.35 7.19
C ARG A 115 0.24 55.53 5.96
N LEU A 116 0.58 56.00 4.77
CA LEU A 116 0.40 55.23 3.54
C LEU A 116 1.41 54.08 3.47
N ASP A 117 2.62 54.30 3.98
CA ASP A 117 3.66 53.29 4.15
C ASP A 117 3.16 52.20 5.12
N ASP A 118 2.63 52.59 6.29
CA ASP A 118 2.03 51.65 7.25
C ASP A 118 0.91 50.79 6.62
N ILE A 119 0.09 51.38 5.73
CA ILE A 119 -0.96 50.62 5.02
C ILE A 119 -0.38 49.67 3.99
N ALA A 120 0.71 50.05 3.32
CA ALA A 120 1.38 49.19 2.35
C ALA A 120 1.98 47.96 3.04
N ASP A 121 2.65 48.14 4.19
CA ASP A 121 3.17 47.03 5.00
C ASP A 121 2.04 46.08 5.43
N LEU A 122 0.91 46.62 5.89
CA LEU A 122 -0.26 45.82 6.25
C LEU A 122 -0.89 45.05 5.07
N TRP A 123 -0.74 45.54 3.85
CA TRP A 123 -1.14 44.80 2.64
C TRP A 123 -0.19 43.66 2.31
N GLU A 124 1.12 43.86 2.49
CA GLU A 124 2.12 42.82 2.34
C GLU A 124 1.87 41.68 3.33
N ASP A 125 1.67 42.01 4.62
CA ASP A 125 1.29 41.03 5.65
C ASP A 125 0.03 40.22 5.26
N ALA A 126 -0.98 40.89 4.71
CA ALA A 126 -2.21 40.23 4.29
C ALA A 126 -2.01 39.29 3.08
N ASP A 127 -1.12 39.65 2.15
CA ASP A 127 -0.78 38.79 1.01
C ASP A 127 0.04 37.57 1.45
N ASP A 128 0.98 37.76 2.37
CA ASP A 128 1.76 36.67 2.98
C ASP A 128 0.84 35.67 3.70
N MET A 129 -0.09 36.14 4.53
CA MET A 129 -1.09 35.28 5.16
C MET A 129 -1.96 34.51 4.15
N TYR A 130 -2.27 35.15 3.01
CA TYR A 130 -3.04 34.50 1.94
C TYR A 130 -2.20 33.44 1.23
N ALA A 131 -0.92 33.68 1.01
CA ALA A 131 0.02 32.73 0.43
C ALA A 131 0.23 31.52 1.35
N ASP A 132 0.53 31.74 2.64
CA ASP A 132 0.64 30.71 3.67
C ASP A 132 -0.63 29.86 3.75
N GLY A 133 -1.79 30.51 3.68
CA GLY A 133 -3.07 29.83 3.69
C GLY A 133 -3.26 28.88 2.49
N LYS A 134 -2.78 29.25 1.29
CA LYS A 134 -2.80 28.37 0.12
C LYS A 134 -1.81 27.21 0.27
N GLU A 135 -0.60 27.47 0.75
CA GLU A 135 0.42 26.44 0.96
C GLU A 135 -0.11 25.36 1.92
N LEU A 136 -0.76 25.76 3.01
CA LEU A 136 -1.41 24.82 3.94
C LEU A 136 -2.49 23.98 3.27
N ILE A 137 -3.29 24.57 2.38
CA ILE A 137 -4.32 23.83 1.63
C ILE A 137 -3.67 22.84 0.66
N GLU A 138 -2.61 23.25 -0.04
CA GLU A 138 -1.87 22.38 -0.97
C GLU A 138 -1.22 21.20 -0.24
N ASP A 139 -0.48 21.48 0.83
CA ASP A 139 0.06 20.47 1.74
C ASP A 139 -1.03 19.54 2.28
N GLY A 140 -2.17 20.12 2.64
CA GLY A 140 -3.31 19.38 3.13
C GLY A 140 -3.84 18.40 2.09
N ASN A 141 -4.00 18.85 0.85
CA ASN A 141 -4.42 18.01 -0.28
C ASN A 141 -3.41 16.91 -0.61
N THR A 142 -2.10 17.19 -0.52
CA THR A 142 -1.05 16.18 -0.67
C THR A 142 -1.20 15.08 0.39
N ASN A 143 -1.40 15.45 1.66
CA ASN A 143 -1.66 14.47 2.73
C ASN A 143 -2.95 13.65 2.49
N LEU A 144 -4.00 14.26 1.93
CA LEU A 144 -5.22 13.53 1.56
C LEU A 144 -4.93 12.47 0.48
N ALA A 145 -4.20 12.85 -0.56
CA ALA A 145 -3.85 11.95 -1.66
C ALA A 145 -2.97 10.78 -1.20
N GLU A 146 -1.91 11.07 -0.44
CA GLU A 146 -1.04 10.05 0.15
C GLU A 146 -1.81 9.13 1.11
N GLY A 147 -2.72 9.71 1.89
CA GLY A 147 -3.58 8.95 2.81
C GLY A 147 -4.54 8.01 2.09
N GLN A 148 -5.14 8.46 0.99
CA GLN A 148 -5.99 7.62 0.13
C GLN A 148 -5.19 6.48 -0.52
N SER A 149 -4.00 6.77 -1.05
CA SER A 149 -3.12 5.75 -1.62
C SER A 149 -2.72 4.69 -0.58
N SER A 150 -2.38 5.13 0.63
CA SER A 150 -2.05 4.21 1.75
C SER A 150 -3.23 3.31 2.11
N ILE A 151 -4.46 3.86 2.13
CA ILE A 151 -5.66 3.07 2.39
C ILE A 151 -5.90 2.03 1.29
N GLU A 152 -5.76 2.40 0.03
CA GLU A 152 -5.93 1.49 -1.11
C GLU A 152 -4.92 0.34 -1.05
N GLN A 153 -3.63 0.67 -0.87
CA GLN A 153 -2.57 -0.32 -0.71
C GLN A 153 -2.86 -1.24 0.49
N GLY A 154 -3.29 -0.67 1.62
CA GLY A 154 -3.65 -1.42 2.81
C GLY A 154 -4.79 -2.41 2.57
N GLN A 155 -5.86 -1.99 1.88
CA GLN A 155 -7.00 -2.85 1.52
C GLN A 155 -6.58 -4.01 0.61
N ASN A 156 -5.70 -3.75 -0.35
CA ASN A 156 -5.16 -4.78 -1.24
C ASN A 156 -4.35 -5.82 -0.45
N MET A 157 -3.48 -5.38 0.47
CA MET A 157 -2.72 -6.29 1.33
C MET A 157 -3.61 -7.12 2.25
N LEU A 158 -4.65 -6.51 2.85
CA LEU A 158 -5.62 -7.24 3.66
C LEU A 158 -6.33 -8.33 2.85
N THR A 159 -6.73 -8.01 1.62
CA THR A 159 -7.42 -8.94 0.72
C THR A 159 -6.49 -10.08 0.34
N ASN A 160 -5.30 -9.77 -0.17
CA ASN A 160 -4.31 -10.76 -0.57
C ASN A 160 -3.89 -11.66 0.60
N GLY A 161 -3.63 -11.07 1.77
CA GLY A 161 -3.24 -11.82 2.96
C GLY A 161 -4.33 -12.78 3.43
N ARG A 162 -5.60 -12.33 3.45
CA ARG A 162 -6.75 -13.19 3.80
C ARG A 162 -6.94 -14.31 2.78
N THR A 163 -6.88 -14.01 1.49
CA THR A 163 -6.99 -15.02 0.44
C THR A 163 -5.90 -16.08 0.56
N ARG A 164 -4.65 -15.66 0.80
CA ARG A 164 -3.52 -16.59 0.99
C ARG A 164 -3.72 -17.50 2.20
N MET A 165 -4.14 -16.94 3.33
CA MET A 165 -4.43 -17.73 4.53
C MET A 165 -5.59 -18.72 4.31
N GLN A 166 -6.68 -18.28 3.67
CA GLN A 166 -7.82 -19.15 3.33
C GLN A 166 -7.42 -20.29 2.39
N GLN A 167 -6.57 -20.01 1.40
CA GLN A 167 -6.06 -21.03 0.49
C GLN A 167 -5.18 -22.05 1.23
N ALA A 168 -4.28 -21.58 2.10
CA ALA A 168 -3.44 -22.45 2.90
C ALA A 168 -4.28 -23.34 3.84
N GLU A 169 -5.31 -22.78 4.49
CA GLU A 169 -6.24 -23.52 5.34
C GLU A 169 -7.06 -24.55 4.56
N SER A 170 -7.60 -24.18 3.40
CA SER A 170 -8.36 -25.10 2.56
C SER A 170 -7.52 -26.28 2.08
N GLN A 171 -6.28 -26.02 1.65
CA GLN A 171 -5.34 -27.08 1.26
C GLN A 171 -4.97 -27.98 2.44
N TYR A 172 -4.79 -27.42 3.64
CA TYR A 172 -4.55 -28.20 4.85
C TYR A 172 -5.74 -29.11 5.20
N GLN A 173 -6.96 -28.59 5.13
CA GLN A 173 -8.20 -29.33 5.42
C GLN A 173 -8.46 -30.46 4.42
N GLN A 174 -8.25 -30.20 3.12
CA GLN A 174 -8.40 -31.23 2.08
C GLN A 174 -7.47 -32.42 2.33
N ARG A 175 -6.23 -32.16 2.74
CA ARG A 175 -5.23 -33.20 2.99
C ARG A 175 -5.49 -33.98 4.27
N THR A 176 -5.84 -33.30 5.36
CA THR A 176 -6.19 -33.96 6.62
C THR A 176 -7.48 -34.78 6.49
N GLY A 177 -8.44 -34.31 5.66
CA GLY A 177 -9.63 -35.07 5.29
C GLY A 177 -9.34 -36.29 4.40
N GLN A 178 -8.45 -36.18 3.41
CA GLN A 178 -8.07 -37.31 2.53
C GLN A 178 -7.20 -38.36 3.24
N GLY A 179 -6.32 -37.96 4.16
CA GLY A 179 -5.49 -38.90 4.94
C GLY A 179 -6.31 -39.85 5.82
N LEU A 180 -7.46 -39.39 6.31
CA LEU A 180 -8.43 -40.22 7.05
C LEU A 180 -9.13 -41.25 6.15
N VAL A 181 -9.42 -40.90 4.89
CA VAL A 181 -10.09 -41.80 3.93
C VAL A 181 -9.13 -42.86 3.38
N GLU A 182 -7.86 -42.51 3.18
CA GLU A 182 -6.83 -43.44 2.70
C GLU A 182 -6.36 -44.41 3.80
N GLN A 183 -6.41 -44.02 5.08
CA GLN A 183 -6.19 -44.93 6.21
C GLN A 183 -7.35 -45.93 6.41
N MET A 184 -8.59 -45.55 6.12
CA MET A 184 -9.74 -46.49 6.16
C MET A 184 -9.64 -47.59 5.09
N HIS A 185 -9.05 -47.30 3.92
CA HIS A 185 -8.87 -48.30 2.86
C HIS A 185 -7.71 -49.29 3.09
N LEU A 186 -6.85 -49.04 4.09
CA LEU A 186 -5.78 -49.97 4.45
C LEU A 186 -6.20 -50.99 5.52
N GLU A 187 -7.38 -50.85 6.14
CA GLU A 187 -7.91 -51.80 7.13
C GLU A 187 -8.93 -52.81 6.57
N GLU A 188 -9.41 -52.66 5.33
CA GLU A 188 -10.29 -53.64 4.68
C GLU A 188 -9.57 -54.47 3.61
N GLN A 189 -8.57 -55.26 4.02
CA GLN A 189 -8.29 -56.51 3.32
C GLN A 189 -8.86 -57.67 4.14
N PRO A 190 -9.90 -58.38 3.65
CA PRO A 190 -10.41 -59.55 4.34
C PRO A 190 -9.29 -60.60 4.39
N ARG A 191 -8.88 -60.97 5.59
CA ARG A 191 -8.05 -62.16 5.82
C ARG A 191 -8.86 -63.38 5.38
N GLN A 192 -8.68 -63.78 4.14
CA GLN A 192 -8.89 -65.18 3.77
C GLN A 192 -7.61 -65.92 4.13
N PHE A 193 -7.65 -66.64 5.25
CA PHE A 193 -7.15 -68.01 5.47
C PHE A 193 -7.39 -68.38 6.94
#